data_AF-A0A6N3A6Y2-F1
#
_entry.id   AF-A0A6N3A6Y2-F1
#
_cell.length_a   1.000
_cell.length_b   1.000
_cell.length_c   1.000
_cell.angle_alpha   90.00
_cell.angle_beta   90.00
_cell.angle_gamma   90.00
#
_symmetry.space_group_name_H-M   'P 1'
#
loop_
_entity.id
_entity.type
_entity.pdbx_description
1 polymer ?
#
loop_
_entity_poly.entity_id
_entity_poly.type
_entity_poly.pdbx_seq_one_letter_code
_entity_poly.pdbx_strand_id
1 'polypeptide(L)'
;MIKHFDTDKKLRTKVIRKHRSNHPKWRKASVIMIILLLSLTIVSGILSYYLNRNSSDDFIVDFIFYFLILTFTFNLPNLFYYRHMRFKVCNDYVDYHILESLIFDQDKLIDSYYTTDSEKGDYARGREIDYRNIQKIDYNPRSYKLRVYGKFYDVTYKDRSTMEVYYKNKNKISPHMNIYMYYYENEEIMRLLEEKSNKKIEITDEW
;
A
#
# COMPACT_ATOMS: atom_id res chain seq x y z
N MET A 1 31.58 3.43 -3.45
CA MET A 1 30.91 2.15 -3.76
C MET A 1 29.43 2.44 -3.92
N ILE A 2 28.85 2.06 -5.06
CA ILE A 2 27.40 2.16 -5.29
C ILE A 2 26.80 0.84 -4.82
N LYS A 3 25.82 0.87 -3.92
CA LYS A 3 25.11 -0.32 -3.45
C LYS A 3 23.64 -0.24 -3.81
N HIS A 4 23.12 -1.29 -4.43
CA HIS A 4 21.73 -1.41 -4.87
C HIS A 4 20.99 -2.38 -3.96
N PHE A 5 19.77 -2.01 -3.57
CA PHE A 5 18.87 -2.85 -2.81
C PHE A 5 17.63 -3.13 -3.64
N ASP A 6 17.38 -4.41 -3.91
CA ASP A 6 16.17 -4.87 -4.57
C ASP A 6 15.11 -5.29 -3.54
N THR A 7 13.84 -5.17 -3.96
CA THR A 7 12.70 -5.54 -3.12
C THR A 7 12.54 -7.05 -2.98
N ASP A 8 12.24 -7.53 -1.78
CA ASP A 8 11.75 -8.88 -1.54
C ASP A 8 10.23 -8.94 -1.82
N LYS A 9 9.84 -9.73 -2.83
CA LYS A 9 8.43 -9.90 -3.25
C LYS A 9 7.53 -10.42 -2.12
N LYS A 10 8.02 -11.35 -1.29
CA LYS A 10 7.24 -11.93 -0.18
C LYS A 10 7.02 -10.87 0.90
N LEU A 11 8.09 -10.18 1.28
CA LEU A 11 8.03 -9.13 2.29
C LEU A 11 7.18 -7.94 1.82
N ARG A 12 7.32 -7.52 0.55
CA ARG A 12 6.50 -6.48 -0.06
C ARG A 12 5.01 -6.81 0.03
N THR A 13 4.63 -8.04 -0.32
CA THR A 13 3.24 -8.50 -0.20
C THR A 13 2.74 -8.43 1.25
N LYS A 14 3.59 -8.78 2.23
CA LYS A 14 3.26 -8.70 3.66
C LYS A 14 3.05 -7.25 4.12
N VAL A 15 3.95 -6.34 3.73
CA VAL A 15 3.86 -4.91 4.08
C VAL A 15 2.61 -4.28 3.46
N ILE A 16 2.33 -4.53 2.18
CA ILE A 16 1.12 -4.06 1.50
C ILE A 16 -0.14 -4.54 2.22
N ARG A 17 -0.22 -5.84 2.57
CA ARG A 17 -1.37 -6.39 3.29
C ARG A 17 -1.56 -5.73 4.66
N LYS A 18 -0.48 -5.48 5.40
CA LYS A 18 -0.52 -4.81 6.71
C LYS A 18 -0.97 -3.35 6.59
N HIS A 19 -0.48 -2.62 5.60
CA HIS A 19 -0.92 -1.25 5.33
C HIS A 19 -2.42 -1.21 5.02
N ARG A 20 -2.89 -2.11 4.15
CA ARG A 20 -4.31 -2.24 3.81
C ARG A 20 -5.17 -2.60 5.03
N SER A 21 -4.77 -3.57 5.86
CA SER A 21 -5.58 -3.96 7.04
C SER A 21 -5.79 -2.81 8.03
N ASN A 22 -4.83 -1.88 8.10
CA ASN A 22 -4.84 -0.80 9.09
C ASN A 22 -5.51 0.48 8.58
N HIS A 23 -5.86 0.58 7.29
CA HIS A 23 -6.54 1.76 6.78
C HIS A 23 -7.93 1.90 7.46
N PRO A 24 -8.28 3.08 8.00
CA PRO A 24 -9.50 3.25 8.79
C PRO A 24 -10.77 2.97 7.98
N LYS A 25 -10.77 3.26 6.68
CA LYS A 25 -11.93 2.94 5.80
C LYS A 25 -12.12 1.43 5.61
N TRP A 26 -11.04 0.64 5.60
CA TRP A 26 -11.11 -0.83 5.50
C TRP A 26 -11.69 -1.45 6.77
N ARG A 27 -11.25 -0.97 7.94
CA ARG A 27 -11.79 -1.42 9.23
C ARG A 27 -13.27 -1.07 9.41
N LYS A 28 -13.71 0.11 8.96
CA LYS A 28 -15.14 0.48 8.98
C LYS A 28 -15.96 -0.39 8.03
N ALA A 29 -15.46 -0.65 6.81
CA ALA A 29 -16.16 -1.47 5.82
C ALA A 29 -16.34 -2.93 6.28
N SER A 30 -15.34 -3.53 6.94
CA SER A 30 -15.46 -4.90 7.45
C SER A 30 -16.52 -5.01 8.56
N VAL A 31 -16.59 -4.05 9.47
CA VAL A 31 -17.64 -4.00 10.50
C VAL A 31 -19.03 -3.84 9.88
N ILE A 32 -19.18 -2.96 8.89
CA ILE A 32 -20.45 -2.78 8.17
C ILE A 32 -20.88 -4.07 7.46
N MET A 33 -19.96 -4.80 6.82
CA MET A 33 -20.29 -6.11 6.21
C MET A 33 -20.81 -7.11 7.25
N ILE A 34 -20.20 -7.17 8.44
CA ILE A 34 -20.65 -8.09 9.50
C ILE A 34 -22.08 -7.73 9.95
N ILE A 35 -22.35 -6.45 10.20
CA ILE A 35 -23.69 -5.98 10.59
C ILE A 35 -24.71 -6.29 9.49
N LEU A 36 -24.35 -6.04 8.24
CA LEU A 36 -25.20 -6.31 7.09
C LEU A 36 -25.51 -7.81 6.96
N LEU A 37 -24.51 -8.69 7.06
CA LEU A 37 -24.72 -10.14 7.03
C LEU A 37 -25.65 -10.61 8.14
N LEU A 38 -25.46 -10.13 9.38
CA LEU A 38 -26.35 -10.46 10.49
C LEU A 38 -27.79 -10.01 10.23
N SER A 39 -27.97 -8.80 9.69
CA SER A 39 -29.30 -8.29 9.36
C SER A 39 -29.98 -9.12 8.26
N LEU A 40 -29.24 -9.56 7.24
CA LEU A 40 -29.78 -10.39 6.16
C LEU A 40 -30.19 -11.77 6.66
N THR A 41 -29.44 -12.37 7.59
CA THR A 41 -29.81 -13.64 8.23
C THR A 41 -31.13 -13.53 9.00
N ILE A 42 -31.34 -12.42 9.71
CA ILE A 42 -32.59 -12.19 10.45
C ILE A 42 -33.75 -11.98 9.47
N VAL A 43 -33.56 -11.15 8.44
CA VAL A 43 -34.58 -10.87 7.42
C VAL A 43 -34.95 -12.13 6.63
N SER A 44 -33.97 -12.97 6.25
CA SER A 44 -34.24 -14.24 5.58
C SER A 44 -35.02 -15.20 6.49
N GLY A 45 -34.70 -15.25 7.78
CA GLY A 45 -35.46 -16.03 8.77
C GLY A 45 -36.91 -15.60 8.87
N ILE A 46 -37.16 -14.29 8.94
CA ILE A 46 -38.51 -13.73 9.00
C ILE A 46 -39.29 -14.02 7.71
N LEU A 47 -38.69 -13.77 6.54
CA LEU A 47 -39.32 -14.03 5.23
C LEU A 47 -39.71 -15.50 5.09
N SER A 48 -38.80 -16.41 5.43
CA SER A 48 -39.03 -17.84 5.35
C SER A 48 -40.15 -18.26 6.29
N TYR A 49 -40.20 -17.73 7.52
CA TYR A 49 -41.27 -18.05 8.46
C TYR A 49 -42.65 -17.61 7.95
N TYR A 50 -42.77 -16.40 7.41
CA TYR A 50 -44.06 -15.88 6.93
C TYR A 50 -44.54 -16.54 5.64
N LEU A 51 -43.64 -16.91 4.74
CA LEU A 51 -43.98 -17.56 3.48
C LEU A 51 -44.30 -19.04 3.70
N ASN A 52 -43.52 -19.71 4.54
CA ASN A 52 -43.73 -21.11 4.90
C ASN A 52 -45.02 -21.31 5.72
N ARG A 53 -45.46 -20.28 6.47
CA ARG A 53 -46.75 -20.33 7.18
C ARG A 53 -47.95 -20.61 6.28
N ASN A 54 -47.88 -20.26 4.99
CA ASN A 54 -48.95 -20.41 4.02
C ASN A 54 -48.63 -21.43 2.90
N SER A 55 -47.49 -22.12 2.96
CA SER A 55 -47.04 -23.10 1.96
C SER A 55 -46.65 -24.42 2.61
N SER A 56 -46.69 -25.53 1.88
CA SER A 56 -46.24 -26.85 2.36
C SER A 56 -44.74 -27.11 2.17
N ASP A 57 -43.96 -26.08 1.84
CA ASP A 57 -42.53 -26.20 1.54
C ASP A 57 -41.67 -26.36 2.81
N ASP A 58 -40.40 -26.73 2.66
CA ASP A 58 -39.46 -26.90 3.78
C ASP A 58 -38.84 -25.57 4.16
N PHE A 59 -39.10 -25.12 5.39
CA PHE A 59 -38.61 -23.85 5.95
C PHE A 59 -37.09 -23.69 5.80
N ILE A 60 -36.33 -24.78 5.91
CA ILE A 60 -34.87 -24.74 5.82
C ILE A 60 -34.44 -24.41 4.38
N VAL A 61 -35.12 -25.00 3.39
CA VAL A 61 -34.82 -24.78 1.97
C VAL A 61 -35.13 -23.34 1.58
N ASP A 62 -36.29 -22.83 1.98
CA ASP A 62 -36.70 -21.44 1.76
C ASP A 62 -35.72 -20.46 2.41
N PHE A 63 -35.32 -20.73 3.65
CA PHE A 63 -34.34 -19.93 4.37
C PHE A 63 -33.02 -19.81 3.64
N ILE A 64 -32.46 -20.94 3.19
CA ILE A 64 -31.21 -20.96 2.45
C ILE A 64 -31.38 -20.18 1.13
N PHE A 65 -32.50 -20.37 0.43
CA PHE A 65 -32.76 -19.71 -0.84
C PHE A 65 -32.85 -18.17 -0.69
N TYR A 66 -33.67 -17.68 0.24
CA TYR A 66 -33.81 -16.24 0.48
C TYR A 66 -32.52 -15.63 1.04
N PHE A 67 -31.82 -16.34 1.92
CA PHE A 67 -30.53 -15.89 2.42
C PHE A 67 -29.52 -15.72 1.29
N LEU A 68 -29.45 -16.66 0.35
CA LEU A 68 -28.58 -16.55 -0.82
C LEU A 68 -28.97 -15.37 -1.72
N ILE A 69 -30.25 -15.20 -2.04
CA ILE A 69 -30.73 -14.08 -2.88
C ILE A 69 -30.37 -12.74 -2.25
N LEU A 70 -30.69 -12.57 -0.95
CA LEU A 70 -30.40 -11.36 -0.19
C LEU A 70 -28.89 -11.12 -0.07
N THR A 71 -28.12 -12.18 0.17
CA THR A 71 -26.65 -12.10 0.21
C THR A 71 -26.12 -11.62 -1.13
N PHE A 72 -26.55 -12.19 -2.26
CA PHE A 72 -26.10 -11.77 -3.59
C PHE A 72 -26.50 -10.32 -3.92
N THR A 73 -27.77 -9.95 -3.71
CA THR A 73 -28.26 -8.60 -4.04
C THR A 73 -27.59 -7.51 -3.22
N PHE A 74 -27.34 -7.73 -1.93
CA PHE A 74 -26.73 -6.72 -1.06
C PHE A 74 -25.20 -6.78 -1.02
N ASN A 75 -24.56 -7.94 -1.25
CA ASN A 75 -23.09 -8.04 -1.24
C ASN A 75 -22.44 -7.73 -2.59
N LEU A 76 -23.13 -7.87 -3.74
CA LEU A 76 -22.54 -7.50 -5.04
C LEU A 76 -22.09 -6.03 -5.07
N PRO A 77 -22.95 -5.05 -4.72
CA PRO A 77 -22.56 -3.65 -4.69
C PRO A 77 -21.42 -3.38 -3.70
N ASN A 78 -21.41 -4.07 -2.56
CA ASN A 78 -20.33 -3.98 -1.58
C ASN A 78 -19.01 -4.55 -2.11
N LEU A 79 -19.03 -5.61 -2.93
CA LEU A 79 -17.84 -6.13 -3.61
C LEU A 79 -17.29 -5.11 -4.63
N PHE A 80 -18.17 -4.44 -5.39
CA PHE A 80 -17.76 -3.37 -6.28
C PHE A 80 -17.20 -2.16 -5.52
N TYR A 81 -17.83 -1.78 -4.42
CA TYR A 81 -17.31 -0.74 -3.52
C TYR A 81 -15.95 -1.14 -2.94
N TYR A 82 -15.80 -2.37 -2.45
CA TYR A 82 -14.53 -2.93 -1.95
C TYR A 82 -13.45 -2.88 -3.04
N ARG A 83 -13.79 -3.30 -4.26
CA ARG A 83 -12.89 -3.24 -5.43
C ARG A 83 -12.51 -1.79 -5.76
N HIS A 84 -13.46 -0.87 -5.80
CA HIS A 84 -13.20 0.55 -6.04
C HIS A 84 -12.30 1.16 -4.96
N MET A 85 -12.60 0.88 -3.69
CA MET A 85 -11.78 1.33 -2.57
C MET A 85 -10.37 0.75 -2.66
N ARG A 86 -10.23 -0.53 -3.02
CA ARG A 86 -8.92 -1.18 -3.23
C ARG A 86 -8.09 -0.54 -4.30
N PHE A 87 -8.66 -0.31 -5.47
CA PHE A 87 -7.90 0.04 -6.66
C PHE A 87 -7.82 1.54 -6.91
N LYS A 88 -8.79 2.34 -6.42
CA LYS A 88 -8.85 3.78 -6.69
C LYS A 88 -8.60 4.68 -5.48
N VAL A 89 -9.00 4.25 -4.27
CA VAL A 89 -9.03 5.16 -3.10
C VAL A 89 -7.93 4.86 -2.09
N CYS A 90 -7.65 3.58 -1.88
CA CYS A 90 -6.68 3.08 -0.88
C CYS A 90 -5.44 2.49 -1.54
N ASN A 91 -5.18 2.80 -2.82
CA ASN A 91 -3.91 2.43 -3.45
C ASN A 91 -2.85 3.35 -2.85
N ASP A 92 -2.36 2.97 -1.67
CA ASP A 92 -1.19 3.58 -1.05
C ASP A 92 -0.04 3.56 -2.06
N TYR A 93 0.82 4.58 -2.01
CA TYR A 93 2.04 4.74 -2.84
C TYR A 93 2.82 3.43 -3.08
N VAL A 94 2.75 2.47 -2.15
CA VAL A 94 3.39 1.14 -2.20
C VAL A 94 2.96 0.27 -3.40
N ASP A 95 1.69 0.32 -3.81
CA ASP A 95 1.18 -0.49 -4.93
C ASP A 95 1.43 0.17 -6.29
N TYR A 96 1.68 1.49 -6.32
CA TYR A 96 1.92 2.24 -7.55
C TYR A 96 3.32 1.98 -8.14
N HIS A 97 4.29 1.63 -7.29
CA HIS A 97 5.67 1.38 -7.69
C HIS A 97 5.84 -0.07 -8.19
N ILE A 98 6.52 -0.24 -9.31
CA ILE A 98 6.93 -1.52 -9.89
C ILE A 98 8.46 -1.51 -9.96
N LEU A 99 9.10 -2.64 -9.64
CA LEU A 99 10.56 -2.80 -9.71
C LEU A 99 11.28 -1.62 -9.03
N GLU A 100 10.90 -1.37 -7.78
CA GLU A 100 11.54 -0.37 -6.94
C GLU A 100 12.96 -0.82 -6.60
N SER A 101 13.90 0.13 -6.55
CA SER A 101 15.26 -0.07 -6.09
C SER A 101 15.71 1.14 -5.30
N LEU A 102 16.33 0.88 -4.17
CA LEU A 102 16.98 1.90 -3.34
C LEU A 102 18.49 1.81 -3.57
N ILE A 103 19.10 2.92 -3.91
CA ILE A 103 20.49 2.97 -4.35
C ILE A 103 21.25 3.95 -3.46
N PHE A 104 22.32 3.46 -2.86
CA PHE A 104 23.26 4.24 -2.06
C PHE A 104 24.47 4.54 -2.93
N ASP A 105 24.55 5.77 -3.42
CA ASP A 105 25.73 6.29 -4.13
C ASP A 105 26.73 6.88 -3.12
N GLN A 106 27.83 7.47 -3.61
CA GLN A 106 28.84 8.13 -2.79
C GLN A 106 28.23 9.25 -1.95
N ASP A 107 27.50 10.16 -2.60
CA ASP A 107 27.02 11.41 -1.98
C ASP A 107 25.49 11.53 -1.89
N LYS A 108 24.75 10.63 -2.56
CA LYS A 108 23.29 10.70 -2.66
C LYS A 108 22.61 9.37 -2.39
N LEU A 109 21.40 9.48 -1.84
CA LEU A 109 20.41 8.42 -1.77
C LEU A 109 19.44 8.58 -2.95
N ILE A 110 19.15 7.46 -3.61
CA ILE A 110 18.26 7.44 -4.77
C ILE A 110 17.20 6.36 -4.60
N ASP A 111 15.94 6.74 -4.73
CA ASP A 111 14.80 5.85 -4.90
C ASP A 111 14.44 5.83 -6.39
N SER A 112 14.33 4.66 -7.00
CA SER A 112 13.98 4.50 -8.42
C SER A 112 12.94 3.40 -8.60
N TYR A 113 11.93 3.64 -9.45
CA TYR A 113 10.82 2.73 -9.70
C TYR A 113 10.18 2.99 -11.07
N TYR A 114 9.50 1.98 -11.60
CA TYR A 114 8.54 2.12 -12.68
C TYR A 114 7.13 2.31 -12.10
N THR A 115 6.23 2.93 -12.86
CA THR A 115 4.84 3.14 -12.42
C THR A 115 3.91 2.20 -13.16
N THR A 116 2.85 1.72 -12.50
CA THR A 116 1.83 0.86 -13.13
C THR A 116 1.17 1.49 -14.36
N ASP A 117 1.09 2.82 -14.41
CA ASP A 117 0.40 3.57 -15.47
C ASP A 117 1.36 4.03 -16.60
N SER A 118 2.54 3.42 -16.74
CA SER A 118 3.51 3.83 -17.76
C SER A 118 3.10 3.33 -19.16
N GLU A 119 2.01 3.89 -19.70
CA GLU A 119 1.75 3.97 -21.14
C GLU A 119 2.68 4.99 -21.84
N LYS A 120 3.52 5.70 -21.07
CA LYS A 120 4.42 6.77 -21.55
C LYS A 120 5.88 6.46 -21.29
N GLY A 121 6.46 5.61 -22.13
CA GLY A 121 7.90 5.41 -22.30
C GLY A 121 8.57 4.60 -21.20
N ASP A 122 9.59 3.82 -21.57
CA ASP A 122 10.43 2.95 -20.72
C ASP A 122 11.26 3.71 -19.65
N TYR A 123 10.84 4.90 -19.26
CA TYR A 123 11.56 5.75 -18.32
C TYR A 123 11.28 5.37 -16.88
N ALA A 124 12.34 5.11 -16.11
CA ALA A 124 12.22 4.96 -14.67
C ALA A 124 12.00 6.32 -14.00
N ARG A 125 11.14 6.38 -13.00
CA ARG A 125 10.96 7.55 -12.14
C ARG A 125 11.75 7.36 -10.86
N GLY A 126 12.05 8.45 -10.18
CA GLY A 126 12.70 8.35 -8.89
C GLY A 126 12.81 9.67 -8.16
N ARG A 127 13.43 9.59 -6.99
CA ARG A 127 13.71 10.73 -6.12
C ARG A 127 15.15 10.63 -5.65
N GLU A 128 15.82 11.78 -5.62
CA GLU A 128 17.20 11.89 -5.16
C GLU A 128 17.32 12.90 -4.03
N ILE A 129 18.19 12.59 -3.07
CA ILE A 129 18.65 13.54 -2.04
C ILE A 129 20.13 13.34 -1.78
N ASP A 130 20.88 14.43 -1.63
CA ASP A 130 22.26 14.36 -1.14
C ASP A 130 22.25 14.07 0.36
N TYR A 131 23.11 13.19 0.86
CA TYR A 131 23.09 12.80 2.28
C TYR A 131 23.23 13.98 3.24
N ARG A 132 23.97 15.03 2.83
CA ARG A 132 24.15 16.28 3.59
C ARG A 132 22.85 17.06 3.80
N ASN A 133 21.87 16.86 2.91
CA ASN A 133 20.57 17.52 2.95
C ASN A 133 19.52 16.74 3.75
N ILE A 134 19.87 15.55 4.27
CA ILE A 134 19.01 14.78 5.16
C ILE A 134 19.00 15.44 6.53
N GLN A 135 17.81 15.83 6.99
CA GLN A 135 17.63 16.55 8.24
C GLN A 135 17.35 15.59 9.40
N LYS A 136 16.49 14.60 9.15
CA LYS A 136 15.97 13.67 10.15
C LYS A 136 15.58 12.35 9.47
N ILE A 137 15.63 11.25 10.21
CA ILE A 137 15.18 9.94 9.76
C ILE A 137 14.32 9.32 10.86
N ASP A 138 13.08 8.98 10.52
CA ASP A 138 12.16 8.26 11.39
C ASP A 138 11.96 6.84 10.87
N TYR A 139 11.97 5.85 11.74
CA TYR A 139 11.52 4.51 11.42
C TYR A 139 10.33 4.12 12.28
N ASN A 140 9.25 3.68 11.64
CA ASN A 140 8.12 3.06 12.30
C ASN A 140 8.13 1.53 12.04
N PRO A 141 8.46 0.71 13.06
CA PRO A 141 8.45 -0.76 12.97
C PRO A 141 7.05 -1.35 12.75
N ARG A 142 5.99 -0.66 13.18
CA ARG A 142 4.60 -1.10 13.02
C ARG A 142 4.14 -0.98 11.58
N SER A 143 4.44 0.12 10.91
CA SER A 143 4.08 0.32 9.50
C SER A 143 5.18 -0.13 8.51
N TYR A 144 6.35 -0.57 9.00
CA TYR A 144 7.55 -0.84 8.19
C TYR A 144 7.94 0.36 7.33
N LYS A 145 7.80 1.57 7.87
CA LYS A 145 7.96 2.82 7.11
C LYS A 145 9.15 3.58 7.66
N LEU A 146 10.15 3.77 6.82
CA LEU A 146 11.30 4.63 7.06
C LEU A 146 11.04 5.96 6.34
N ARG A 147 10.93 7.06 7.08
CA ARG A 147 10.71 8.39 6.55
C ARG A 147 12.00 9.19 6.65
N VAL A 148 12.51 9.61 5.50
CA VAL A 148 13.71 10.44 5.40
C VAL A 148 13.26 11.87 5.10
N TYR A 149 13.64 12.81 5.95
CA TYR A 149 13.26 14.23 5.81
C TYR A 149 14.38 15.02 5.17
N GLY A 150 14.00 15.89 4.24
CA GLY A 150 14.93 16.72 3.49
C GLY A 150 14.33 17.16 2.16
N LYS A 151 15.14 17.82 1.33
CA LYS A 151 14.69 18.30 0.01
C LYS A 151 14.99 17.24 -1.05
N PHE A 152 13.96 16.51 -1.45
CA PHE A 152 14.05 15.51 -2.52
C PHE A 152 13.68 16.11 -3.86
N TYR A 153 14.45 15.77 -4.90
CA TYR A 153 14.15 16.16 -6.27
C TYR A 153 13.52 15.00 -7.03
N ASP A 154 12.44 15.27 -7.75
CA ASP A 154 11.85 14.29 -8.68
C ASP A 154 12.76 14.16 -9.91
N VAL A 155 13.16 12.93 -10.23
CA VAL A 155 14.05 12.61 -11.35
C VAL A 155 13.40 11.56 -12.25
N THR A 156 13.62 11.70 -13.54
CA THR A 156 13.29 10.72 -14.57
C THR A 156 14.59 10.21 -15.16
N TYR A 157 14.77 8.90 -15.15
CA TYR A 157 15.93 8.22 -15.69
C TYR A 157 15.59 7.54 -17.00
N LYS A 158 16.57 7.44 -17.90
CA LYS A 158 16.45 6.65 -19.13
C LYS A 158 16.26 5.17 -18.84
N ASP A 159 17.02 4.66 -17.88
CA ASP A 159 16.94 3.29 -17.38
C ASP A 159 17.34 3.27 -15.89
N ARG A 160 16.68 2.41 -15.11
CA ARG A 160 17.03 2.09 -13.72
C ARG A 160 18.42 1.46 -13.59
N SER A 161 18.87 0.70 -14.60
CA SER A 161 20.14 0.00 -14.56
C SER A 161 21.34 0.95 -14.72
N THR A 162 21.22 1.93 -15.61
CA THR A 162 22.28 2.90 -15.92
C THR A 162 22.22 4.13 -15.03
N MET A 163 21.04 4.43 -14.44
CA MET A 163 20.79 5.64 -13.66
C MET A 163 21.09 6.93 -14.45
N GLU A 164 21.06 6.86 -15.78
CA GLU A 164 21.28 8.02 -16.63
C GLU A 164 20.07 8.95 -16.53
N VAL A 165 20.31 10.18 -16.07
CA VAL A 165 19.24 11.17 -15.86
C VAL A 165 18.73 11.68 -17.22
N TYR A 166 17.46 11.42 -17.50
CA TYR A 166 16.76 12.03 -18.64
C TYR A 166 16.31 13.46 -18.28
N TYR A 167 15.69 13.62 -17.11
CA TYR A 167 15.16 14.90 -16.66
C TYR A 167 15.16 14.98 -15.13
N LYS A 168 15.56 16.13 -14.57
CA LYS A 168 15.54 16.40 -13.12
C LYS A 168 14.71 17.65 -12.85
N ASN A 169 13.58 17.49 -12.17
CA ASN A 169 12.71 18.60 -11.83
C ASN A 169 13.21 19.28 -10.56
N LYS A 170 13.87 20.44 -10.72
CA LYS A 170 14.37 21.22 -9.57
C LYS A 170 13.28 22.01 -8.84
N ASN A 171 12.12 22.21 -9.46
CA ASN A 171 11.03 23.02 -8.91
C ASN A 171 10.05 22.20 -8.08
N LYS A 172 9.97 20.89 -8.31
CA LYS A 172 9.10 19.99 -7.57
C LYS A 172 9.91 19.26 -6.49
N ILE A 173 9.87 19.83 -5.28
CA ILE A 173 10.61 19.33 -4.13
C ILE A 173 9.64 18.68 -3.15
N SER A 174 9.90 17.43 -2.78
CA SER A 174 9.19 16.77 -1.68
C SER A 174 9.94 16.99 -0.37
N PRO A 175 9.27 17.35 0.74
CA PRO A 175 9.92 17.58 2.04
C PRO A 175 10.34 16.31 2.76
N HIS A 176 9.87 15.15 2.29
CA HIS A 176 10.25 13.85 2.79
C HIS A 176 10.07 12.77 1.73
N MET A 177 10.78 11.66 1.93
CA MET A 177 10.62 10.43 1.17
C MET A 177 10.23 9.31 2.13
N ASN A 178 9.18 8.58 1.76
CA ASN A 178 8.76 7.38 2.48
C ASN A 178 9.36 6.17 1.77
N ILE A 179 10.22 5.44 2.47
CA ILE A 179 10.81 4.18 2.07
C ILE A 179 10.11 3.10 2.88
N TYR A 180 9.55 2.11 2.22
CA TYR A 180 8.89 1.00 2.91
C TYR A 180 9.88 -0.17 3.00
N MET A 181 10.09 -0.68 4.21
CA MET A 181 11.14 -1.65 4.52
C MET A 181 10.72 -3.06 4.06
N TYR A 182 10.75 -3.29 2.74
CA TYR A 182 10.55 -4.59 2.09
C TYR A 182 11.70 -5.01 1.18
N TYR A 183 12.93 -4.65 1.54
CA TYR A 183 14.14 -5.06 0.83
C TYR A 183 14.77 -6.28 1.50
N TYR A 184 15.58 -7.03 0.75
CA TYR A 184 16.30 -8.20 1.28
C TYR A 184 17.21 -7.86 2.48
N GLU A 185 17.82 -6.67 2.47
CA GLU A 185 18.83 -6.24 3.45
C GLU A 185 18.39 -4.97 4.22
N ASN A 186 17.16 -4.97 4.73
CA ASN A 186 16.57 -3.82 5.44
C ASN A 186 17.45 -3.24 6.56
N GLU A 187 18.12 -4.09 7.35
CA GLU A 187 19.01 -3.64 8.44
C GLU A 187 20.23 -2.90 7.91
N GLU A 188 20.78 -3.35 6.78
CA GLU A 188 21.92 -2.72 6.17
C GLU A 188 21.55 -1.37 5.55
N ILE A 189 20.36 -1.25 4.96
CA ILE A 189 19.83 0.04 4.48
C ILE A 189 19.82 1.05 5.62
N MET A 190 19.30 0.66 6.79
CA MET A 190 19.25 1.54 7.96
C MET A 190 20.65 1.94 8.41
N ARG A 191 21.56 0.97 8.56
CA ARG A 191 22.96 1.22 8.95
C ARG A 191 23.68 2.18 7.99
N LEU A 192 23.59 1.92 6.68
CA LEU A 192 24.23 2.77 5.67
C LEU A 192 23.65 4.17 5.66
N LEU A 193 22.34 4.30 5.89
CA LEU A 193 21.70 5.60 5.92
C LEU A 193 22.19 6.41 7.12
N GLU A 194 22.33 5.80 8.30
CA GLU A 194 22.92 6.45 9.46
C GLU A 194 24.37 6.87 9.22
N GLU A 195 25.18 5.95 8.68
CA GLU A 195 26.59 6.18 8.40
C GLU A 195 26.81 7.31 7.39
N LYS A 196 26.08 7.29 6.27
CA LYS A 196 26.23 8.24 5.17
C LYS A 196 25.66 9.62 5.49
N SER A 197 24.56 9.69 6.22
CA SER A 197 23.91 10.96 6.58
C SER A 197 24.45 11.56 7.87
N ASN A 198 25.18 10.78 8.68
CA ASN A 198 25.56 11.13 10.05
C ASN A 198 24.34 11.55 10.91
N LYS A 199 23.19 10.89 10.67
CA LYS A 199 21.94 11.07 11.43
C LYS A 199 21.57 9.74 12.06
N LYS A 200 21.09 9.78 13.30
CA LYS A 200 20.52 8.59 13.94
C LYS A 200 19.07 8.41 13.49
N ILE A 201 18.66 7.16 13.35
CA ILE A 201 17.27 6.79 13.08
C ILE A 201 16.48 6.86 14.39
N GLU A 202 15.44 7.69 14.40
CA GLU A 202 14.50 7.79 15.52
C GLU A 202 13.37 6.76 15.35
N ILE A 203 13.15 5.92 16.36
CA ILE A 203 12.04 4.98 16.35
C ILE A 203 10.77 5.73 16.75
N THR A 204 9.73 5.63 15.92
CA THR A 204 8.43 6.25 16.15
C THR A 204 7.33 5.20 16.16
N ASP A 205 6.29 5.43 16.95
CA ASP A 205 5.10 4.57 17.05
C ASP A 205 3.87 5.17 16.34
N GLU A 206 4.04 6.31 15.65
CA GLU A 206 2.96 7.06 14.98
C GLU A 206 2.46 6.37 13.71
N TRP A 207 1.16 6.05 13.68
CA TRP A 207 0.48 5.44 12.52
C TRP A 207 0.18 6.43 11.40
#